data_AF-A0A9X1GAW1-F1
#
_entry.id   AF-A0A9X1GAW1-F1
#
_cell.length_a   1.000
_cell.length_b   1.000
_cell.length_c   1.000
_cell.angle_alpha   90.00
_cell.angle_beta   90.00
_cell.angle_gamma   90.00
#
_symmetry.space_group_name_H-M   'P 1'
#
loop_
_entity.id
_entity.type
_entity.pdbx_description
1 polymer ?
#
loop_
_entity_poly.entity_id
_entity_poly.type
_entity_poly.pdbx_seq_one_letter_code
_entity_poly.pdbx_strand_id
1 'polypeptide(L)'
;MKMSDEALKIIEESQNREKLKQVIDLIEERLVEHAIVPTELQWTILINHLNEMLKRSQRKETIPVVDRDLFKEVSKEAITISDEIVRSIGNLTNDEIYVLSIHFETAKNN
;
A
#
# COMPACT_ATOMS: atom_id res chain seq x y z
N MET A 1 -15.71 -0.81 2.49
CA MET A 1 -14.67 -0.81 3.54
C MET A 1 -15.12 -0.07 4.82
N LYS A 2 -14.69 -0.50 6.02
CA LYS A 2 -14.82 0.29 7.28
C LYS A 2 -13.45 0.85 7.65
N MET A 3 -13.34 2.18 7.73
CA MET A 3 -12.10 2.90 8.07
C MET A 3 -12.22 3.52 9.46
N SER A 4 -11.10 3.65 10.16
CA SER A 4 -11.02 4.41 11.41
C SER A 4 -11.08 5.91 11.15
N ASP A 5 -11.43 6.68 12.18
CA ASP A 5 -11.36 8.15 12.14
C ASP A 5 -9.93 8.63 11.84
N GLU A 6 -8.91 7.92 12.31
CA GLU A 6 -7.51 8.21 12.03
C GLU A 6 -7.18 8.01 10.55
N ALA A 7 -7.63 6.91 9.95
CA ALA A 7 -7.45 6.66 8.52
C ALA A 7 -8.10 7.75 7.66
N LEU A 8 -9.32 8.18 8.03
CA LEU A 8 -10.02 9.27 7.36
C LEU A 8 -9.26 10.59 7.48
N LYS A 9 -8.76 10.90 8.68
CA LYS A 9 -7.95 12.10 8.93
C LYS A 9 -6.69 12.14 8.06
N ILE A 10 -5.95 11.02 7.96
CA ILE A 10 -4.76 10.94 7.10
C ILE A 10 -5.10 11.27 5.63
N ILE A 11 -6.23 10.77 5.13
CA ILE A 11 -6.69 11.04 3.76
C ILE A 11 -7.05 12.50 3.58
N GLU A 12 -7.74 13.11 4.55
CA GLU A 12 -8.17 14.51 4.51
C GLU A 12 -6.99 15.48 4.55
N GLU A 13 -6.00 15.19 5.38
CA GLU A 13 -4.80 16.04 5.58
C GLU A 13 -3.69 15.78 4.52
N SER A 14 -3.84 14.76 3.67
CA SER A 14 -2.86 14.44 2.64
C SER A 14 -2.75 15.54 1.59
N GLN A 15 -1.53 16.00 1.32
CA GLN A 15 -1.22 16.85 0.16
C GLN A 15 -1.47 16.16 -1.19
N ASN A 16 -1.63 14.83 -1.17
CA ASN A 16 -1.90 13.98 -2.32
C ASN A 16 -3.30 13.37 -2.29
N ARG A 17 -4.26 14.00 -1.60
CA ARG A 17 -5.60 13.44 -1.30
C ARG A 17 -6.28 12.75 -2.49
N GLU A 18 -6.36 13.40 -3.65
CA GLU A 18 -7.03 12.83 -4.83
C GLU A 18 -6.33 11.57 -5.34
N LYS A 19 -4.99 11.59 -5.44
CA LYS A 19 -4.22 10.42 -5.86
C LYS A 19 -4.25 9.32 -4.82
N LEU A 20 -4.23 9.67 -3.53
CA LEU A 20 -4.35 8.71 -2.43
C LEU A 20 -5.69 7.98 -2.47
N LYS A 21 -6.81 8.70 -2.69
CA LYS A 21 -8.12 8.09 -2.88
C LYS A 21 -8.16 7.12 -4.07
N GLN A 22 -7.65 7.54 -5.23
CA GLN A 22 -7.57 6.66 -6.41
C GLN A 22 -6.79 5.37 -6.14
N VAL A 23 -5.70 5.47 -5.40
CA VAL A 23 -4.90 4.29 -5.02
C VAL A 23 -5.66 3.41 -4.01
N ILE A 24 -6.37 4.01 -3.05
CA ILE A 24 -7.21 3.26 -2.10
C ILE A 24 -8.34 2.53 -2.83
N ASP A 25 -9.01 3.19 -3.78
CA ASP A 25 -10.08 2.58 -4.57
C ASP A 25 -9.56 1.38 -5.37
N LEU A 26 -8.40 1.53 -6.03
CA LEU A 26 -7.72 0.44 -6.75
C LEU A 26 -7.36 -0.73 -5.80
N ILE A 27 -6.89 -0.42 -4.59
CA ILE A 27 -6.60 -1.46 -3.59
C ILE A 27 -7.89 -2.16 -3.17
N GLU A 28 -8.98 -1.44 -2.90
CA GLU A 28 -10.25 -2.06 -2.51
C GLU A 28 -10.75 -3.04 -3.58
N GLU A 29 -10.65 -2.68 -4.86
CA GLU A 29 -10.98 -3.58 -5.98
C GLU A 29 -10.14 -4.86 -5.95
N ARG A 30 -8.81 -4.74 -5.81
CA ARG A 30 -7.90 -5.90 -5.79
C ARG A 30 -8.09 -6.77 -4.55
N LEU A 31 -8.35 -6.17 -3.40
CA LEU A 31 -8.62 -6.92 -2.18
C LEU A 31 -9.90 -7.75 -2.30
N VAL A 32 -10.94 -7.20 -2.93
CA VAL A 32 -12.19 -7.94 -3.22
C VAL A 32 -11.94 -9.10 -4.17
N GLU A 33 -11.18 -8.88 -5.26
CA GLU A 33 -10.83 -9.94 -6.23
C GLU A 33 -10.08 -11.11 -5.60
N HIS A 34 -9.23 -10.84 -4.61
CA HIS A 34 -8.43 -11.84 -3.91
C HIS A 34 -9.04 -12.33 -2.59
N ALA A 35 -10.25 -11.89 -2.24
CA ALA A 35 -10.94 -12.19 -0.98
C ALA A 35 -10.09 -11.87 0.28
N ILE A 36 -9.30 -10.79 0.23
CA ILE A 36 -8.48 -10.30 1.34
C ILE A 36 -9.29 -9.25 2.10
N VAL A 37 -9.41 -9.40 3.42
CA VAL A 37 -10.20 -8.49 4.26
C VAL A 37 -9.33 -7.91 5.37
N PRO A 38 -8.72 -6.72 5.15
CA PRO A 38 -7.95 -6.06 6.19
C PRO A 38 -8.85 -5.59 7.34
N THR A 39 -8.33 -5.66 8.56
CA THR A 39 -8.93 -5.03 9.75
C THR A 39 -8.85 -3.50 9.65
N GLU A 40 -9.63 -2.82 10.49
CA GLU A 40 -9.64 -1.35 10.57
C GLU A 40 -8.23 -0.77 10.89
N LEU A 41 -7.47 -1.46 11.74
CA LEU A 41 -6.08 -1.11 12.05
C LEU A 41 -5.16 -1.31 10.85
N GLN A 42 -5.28 -2.44 10.14
CA GLN A 42 -4.46 -2.72 8.95
C GLN A 42 -4.71 -1.68 7.85
N TRP A 43 -5.96 -1.25 7.65
CA TRP A 43 -6.27 -0.14 6.76
C TRP A 43 -5.56 1.15 7.17
N THR A 44 -5.62 1.50 8.46
CA THR A 44 -4.97 2.73 8.98
C THR A 44 -3.46 2.72 8.69
N ILE A 45 -2.78 1.61 8.96
CA ILE A 45 -1.34 1.46 8.71
C ILE A 45 -1.03 1.50 7.21
N LEU A 46 -1.83 0.82 6.38
CA LEU A 46 -1.69 0.83 4.93
C LEU A 46 -1.83 2.24 4.35
N ILE A 47 -2.86 2.99 4.76
CA ILE A 47 -3.11 4.35 4.26
C ILE A 47 -2.00 5.31 4.66
N ASN A 48 -1.49 5.20 5.88
CA ASN A 48 -0.32 5.96 6.30
C ASN A 48 0.88 5.63 5.40
N HIS A 49 1.12 4.35 5.11
CA HIS A 49 2.21 3.93 4.23
C HIS A 49 2.06 4.47 2.80
N LEU A 50 0.87 4.37 2.21
CA LEU A 50 0.56 4.90 0.88
C LEU A 50 0.76 6.42 0.80
N ASN A 51 0.35 7.15 1.85
CA ASN A 51 0.57 8.58 1.93
C ASN A 51 2.07 8.93 1.91
N GLU A 52 2.90 8.16 2.61
CA GLU A 52 4.36 8.33 2.58
C GLU A 52 4.97 7.94 1.23
N MET A 53 4.49 6.88 0.58
CA MET A 53 4.91 6.51 -0.79
C MET A 53 4.63 7.65 -1.77
N LEU A 54 3.45 8.29 -1.69
CA LEU A 54 3.11 9.43 -2.54
C LEU A 54 4.02 10.63 -2.30
N LYS A 55 4.37 10.93 -1.05
CA LYS A 55 5.34 11.99 -0.72
C LYS A 55 6.71 11.68 -1.32
N ARG A 56 7.20 10.44 -1.19
CA ARG A 56 8.49 10.02 -1.78
C ARG A 56 8.47 10.11 -3.30
N SER A 57 7.40 9.65 -3.95
CA SER A 57 7.21 9.75 -5.40
C SER A 57 7.31 11.20 -5.91
N GLN A 58 6.67 12.15 -5.22
CA GLN A 58 6.76 13.57 -5.58
C GLN A 58 8.16 14.16 -5.40
N ARG A 59 8.85 13.76 -4.32
CA ARG A 59 10.20 14.25 -4.00
C ARG A 59 11.31 13.51 -4.75
N LYS A 60 10.97 12.44 -5.47
CA LYS A 60 11.93 11.51 -6.10
C LYS A 60 12.90 10.91 -5.07
N GLU A 61 12.40 10.69 -3.87
CA GLU A 61 13.13 10.03 -2.78
C GLU A 61 13.01 8.52 -2.92
N THR A 62 14.06 7.80 -2.54
CA THR A 62 14.11 6.34 -2.58
C THR A 62 14.19 5.78 -1.17
N ILE A 63 13.61 4.60 -0.95
CA ILE A 63 13.86 3.84 0.28
C ILE A 63 15.24 3.18 0.23
N PRO A 64 15.80 2.76 1.38
CA PRO A 64 16.96 1.87 1.38
C PRO A 64 16.67 0.58 0.60
N VAL A 65 17.70 0.03 -0.03
CA VAL A 65 17.61 -1.26 -0.73
C VAL A 65 17.16 -2.33 0.26
N VAL A 66 16.19 -3.15 -0.15
CA VAL A 66 15.67 -4.25 0.65
C VAL A 66 16.32 -5.57 0.26
N ASP A 67 16.56 -6.44 1.24
CA ASP A 67 16.96 -7.81 0.96
C ASP A 67 15.74 -8.62 0.53
N ARG A 68 15.69 -8.97 -0.76
CA ARG A 68 14.57 -9.71 -1.37
C ARG A 68 14.41 -11.11 -0.81
N ASP A 69 15.47 -11.68 -0.23
CA ASP A 69 15.41 -13.00 0.38
C ASP A 69 14.47 -13.02 1.59
N LEU A 70 14.29 -11.87 2.26
CA LEU A 70 13.34 -11.72 3.37
C LEU A 70 11.87 -11.81 2.93
N PHE A 71 11.59 -11.71 1.63
CA PHE A 71 10.24 -11.67 1.07
C PHE A 71 9.89 -12.93 0.26
N LYS A 72 10.72 -13.98 0.31
CA LYS A 72 10.51 -15.24 -0.44
C LYS A 72 9.20 -15.95 -0.10
N GLU A 73 8.76 -15.82 1.15
CA GLU A 73 7.53 -16.43 1.65
C GLU A 73 6.29 -15.56 1.41
N VAL A 74 6.46 -14.32 0.92
CA VAL A 74 5.32 -13.46 0.57
C VAL A 74 4.62 -14.04 -0.64
N SER A 75 3.29 -14.10 -0.56
CA SER A 75 2.47 -14.69 -1.59
C SER A 75 2.53 -13.90 -2.89
N LYS A 76 2.36 -14.62 -4.02
CA LYS A 76 2.37 -14.01 -5.34
C LYS A 76 1.28 -12.96 -5.48
N GLU A 77 0.11 -13.19 -4.87
CA GLU A 77 -0.99 -12.23 -4.89
C GLU A 77 -0.59 -10.91 -4.20
N ALA A 78 0.02 -10.97 -3.02
CA ALA A 78 0.48 -9.78 -2.31
C ALA A 78 1.55 -9.00 -3.09
N ILE A 79 2.47 -9.70 -3.75
CA ILE A 79 3.47 -9.08 -4.64
C ILE A 79 2.81 -8.45 -5.88
N THR A 80 1.86 -9.13 -6.51
CA THR A 80 1.17 -8.64 -7.71
C THR A 80 0.38 -7.38 -7.42
N ILE A 81 -0.41 -7.36 -6.34
CA ILE A 81 -1.14 -6.15 -5.93
C ILE A 81 -0.13 -5.01 -5.69
N SER A 82 0.97 -5.27 -5.00
CA SER A 82 1.97 -4.25 -4.69
C SER A 82 2.67 -3.68 -5.92
N ASP A 83 3.03 -4.52 -6.89
CA ASP A 83 3.63 -4.07 -8.16
C ASP A 83 2.68 -3.14 -8.94
N GLU A 84 1.40 -3.49 -9.00
CA GLU A 84 0.39 -2.67 -9.66
C GLU A 84 0.24 -1.30 -8.97
N ILE A 85 0.17 -1.26 -7.64
CA ILE A 85 0.06 -0.02 -6.88
C ILE A 85 1.32 0.85 -7.05
N VAL A 86 2.51 0.27 -6.94
CA VAL A 86 3.78 0.99 -7.12
C VAL A 86 3.86 1.59 -8.53
N ARG A 87 3.44 0.85 -9.57
CA ARG A 87 3.37 1.36 -10.95
C ARG A 87 2.34 2.45 -11.13
N SER A 88 1.17 2.33 -10.50
CA SER A 88 0.10 3.33 -10.53
C SER A 88 0.50 4.65 -9.87
N ILE A 89 1.29 4.59 -8.80
CA ILE A 89 1.88 5.77 -8.15
C ILE A 89 2.99 6.37 -9.03
N GLY A 90 3.89 5.54 -9.55
CA GLY A 90 5.01 5.97 -10.38
C GLY A 90 6.12 6.69 -9.59
N ASN A 91 7.28 6.90 -10.23
CA ASN A 91 8.47 7.54 -9.62
C ASN A 91 8.91 6.91 -8.28
N LEU A 92 8.74 5.59 -8.15
CA LEU A 92 9.14 4.81 -6.99
C LEU A 92 10.12 3.71 -7.41
N THR A 93 10.97 3.28 -6.48
CA THR A 93 11.86 2.14 -6.68
C THR A 93 11.10 0.82 -6.57
N ASN A 94 11.57 -0.21 -7.28
CA ASN A 94 10.98 -1.55 -7.20
C ASN A 94 11.03 -2.14 -5.78
N ASP A 95 11.94 -1.67 -4.92
CA ASP A 95 12.05 -2.09 -3.53
C ASP A 95 10.77 -1.81 -2.72
N GLU A 96 9.99 -0.79 -3.10
CA GLU A 96 8.71 -0.43 -2.46
C GLU A 96 7.67 -1.54 -2.59
N ILE A 97 7.74 -2.35 -3.66
CA ILE A 97 6.84 -3.47 -3.90
C ILE A 97 6.91 -4.44 -2.72
N TYR A 98 8.13 -4.74 -2.25
CA TYR A 98 8.34 -5.71 -1.19
C TYR A 98 7.82 -5.19 0.15
N VAL A 99 8.10 -3.93 0.50
CA VAL A 99 7.62 -3.35 1.76
C VAL A 99 6.09 -3.25 1.77
N LEU A 100 5.49 -2.80 0.66
CA LEU A 100 4.04 -2.71 0.52
C LEU A 100 3.37 -4.10 0.61
N SER A 101 4.00 -5.14 0.05
CA SER A 101 3.42 -6.48 0.00
C SER A 101 3.13 -7.09 1.36
N ILE A 102 3.84 -6.69 2.41
CA ILE A 102 3.61 -7.17 3.78
C ILE A 102 2.23 -6.75 4.30
N HIS A 103 1.70 -5.61 3.86
CA HIS A 103 0.35 -5.18 4.25
C HIS A 103 -0.72 -6.15 3.75
N PHE A 104 -0.58 -6.60 2.50
CA PHE A 104 -1.51 -7.54 1.88
C PHE A 104 -1.29 -8.96 2.40
N GLU A 105 -0.04 -9.37 2.59
CA GLU A 105 0.28 -10.68 3.17
C GLU A 105 -0.27 -10.82 4.59
N THR A 106 -0.10 -9.79 5.42
CA THR A 106 -0.62 -9.82 6.79
C THR A 106 -2.15 -9.82 6.81
N ALA A 107 -2.80 -9.03 5.94
CA ALA A 107 -4.26 -9.02 5.84
C ALA A 107 -4.84 -10.33 5.29
N LYS A 108 -4.10 -11.03 4.42
CA LYS A 108 -4.49 -12.34 3.88
C LYS A 108 -4.45 -13.44 4.93
N ASN A 109 -3.55 -13.32 5.91
CA ASN A 109 -3.35 -14.29 7.00
C ASN A 109 -4.13 -13.94 8.29
N ASN A 110 -5.18 -13.12 8.19
CA ASN A 110 -6.06 -12.77 9.30
C ASN A 110 -6.82 -13.97 9.89
#